data_AF-A0A8C5SNW1-F1
#
_entry.id   AF-A0A8C5SNW1-F1
#
_cell.length_a   1.000
_cell.length_b   1.000
_cell.length_c   1.000
_cell.angle_alpha   90.00
_cell.angle_beta   90.00
_cell.angle_gamma   90.00
#
_symmetry.space_group_name_H-M   'P 1'
#
loop_
_entity.id
_entity.type
_entity.pdbx_description
1 polymer ?
#
loop_
_entity_poly.entity_id
_entity_poly.type
_entity_poly.pdbx_seq_one_letter_code
_entity_poly.pdbx_strand_id
1 'polypeptide(L)'
;MGAQDTLPVAAAFTETVNAYFKGADPNKCIVKITGEMVLSFPAGITRHFANNPAPAVLTFRVTNYNRLEHVLPNPQLLCCDSTHADANTKEFWVNMPNLMTHLKKVSEQKPQATYYNVDMLKYQVSTQGIQSTPLNLAVNWRCEPTSTDLRIDYKYNIEAMTTPVALNNVQFLVPIDGGVTKLQAVLPPAIWYEPEVFLASFLFHQCTFLVIEVEQSLWKAWNSLGKL
;
A
#
# COMPACT_ATOMS: atom_id res chain seq x y z
N MET A 1 12.09 -28.26 27.17
CA MET A 1 11.37 -28.13 25.89
C MET A 1 9.90 -27.88 26.26
N GLY A 2 9.18 -26.85 25.83
CA GLY A 2 9.41 -25.90 24.74
C GLY A 2 8.88 -24.49 25.09
N ALA A 3 9.41 -23.51 24.37
CA ALA A 3 9.17 -22.09 24.57
C ALA A 3 7.91 -21.60 23.82
N GLN A 4 7.27 -20.58 24.37
CA GLN A 4 6.43 -19.57 23.69
C GLN A 4 5.29 -20.08 22.78
N ASP A 5 4.10 -20.28 23.36
CA ASP A 5 2.82 -20.35 22.62
C ASP A 5 2.36 -18.95 22.12
N THR A 6 3.27 -18.13 21.58
CA THR A 6 2.90 -16.86 20.94
C THR A 6 2.79 -17.08 19.44
N LEU A 7 1.60 -16.86 18.90
CA LEU A 7 1.35 -17.03 17.48
C LEU A 7 1.99 -15.90 16.67
N PRO A 8 2.95 -16.19 15.77
CA PRO A 8 3.51 -15.14 14.92
C PRO A 8 2.48 -14.74 13.86
N VAL A 9 2.06 -13.49 13.90
CA VAL A 9 1.17 -12.87 12.91
C VAL A 9 1.92 -11.70 12.31
N ALA A 10 1.96 -11.62 10.98
CA ALA A 10 2.48 -10.46 10.27
C ALA A 10 1.33 -9.55 9.85
N ALA A 11 1.58 -8.25 9.78
CA ALA A 11 0.64 -7.25 9.31
C ALA A 11 1.22 -6.49 8.13
N ALA A 12 0.39 -6.17 7.14
CA ALA A 12 0.76 -5.34 6.00
C ALA A 12 -0.28 -4.25 5.78
N PHE A 13 0.19 -3.03 5.56
CA PHE A 13 -0.60 -1.91 5.06
C PHE A 13 -0.21 -1.67 3.61
N THR A 14 -1.20 -1.72 2.72
CA THR A 14 -1.01 -1.47 1.29
C THR A 14 -1.88 -0.29 0.90
N GLU A 15 -1.27 0.78 0.40
CA GLU A 15 -1.96 2.00 -0.01
C GLU A 15 -1.73 2.28 -1.49
N THR A 16 -2.79 2.78 -2.14
CA THR A 16 -2.81 3.17 -3.55
C THR A 16 -3.17 4.65 -3.65
N VAL A 17 -2.27 5.44 -4.23
CA VAL A 17 -2.48 6.87 -4.48
C VAL A 17 -2.98 7.05 -5.91
N ASN A 18 -4.18 7.60 -6.06
CA ASN A 18 -4.70 8.04 -7.34
C ASN A 18 -4.66 9.57 -7.37
N ALA A 19 -4.03 10.16 -8.39
CA ALA A 19 -3.92 11.61 -8.50
C ALA A 19 -4.22 12.07 -9.93
N TYR A 20 -4.88 13.22 -10.03
CA TYR A 20 -5.16 13.93 -11.26
C TYR A 20 -4.58 15.33 -11.17
N PHE A 21 -3.79 15.72 -12.17
CA PHE A 21 -3.20 17.04 -12.29
C PHE A 21 -3.73 17.73 -13.55
N LYS A 22 -4.06 19.02 -13.46
CA LYS A 22 -4.54 19.81 -14.60
C LYS A 22 -3.56 20.93 -14.93
N GLY A 23 -2.71 20.69 -15.93
CA GLY A 23 -1.65 21.60 -16.32
C GLY A 23 -0.66 21.81 -15.18
N ALA A 24 -0.34 23.07 -14.87
CA ALA A 24 0.55 23.47 -13.78
C ALA A 24 -0.18 24.09 -12.57
N ASP A 25 -1.52 24.01 -12.50
CA ASP A 25 -2.31 24.63 -11.44
C ASP A 25 -2.45 23.68 -10.23
N PRO A 26 -1.76 23.94 -9.10
CA PRO A 26 -1.79 23.06 -7.94
C PRO A 26 -3.18 22.95 -7.30
N ASN A 27 -4.04 23.97 -7.46
CA ASN A 27 -5.39 23.98 -6.88
C ASN A 27 -6.37 23.07 -7.62
N LYS A 28 -6.00 22.61 -8.82
CA LYS A 28 -6.78 21.65 -9.61
C LYS A 28 -6.33 20.21 -9.40
N CYS A 29 -5.37 19.97 -8.50
CA CYS A 29 -4.96 18.62 -8.14
C CYS A 29 -6.06 17.93 -7.34
N ILE A 30 -6.49 16.77 -7.83
CA ILE A 30 -7.44 15.90 -7.12
C ILE A 30 -6.67 14.63 -6.76
N VAL A 31 -6.74 14.23 -5.50
CA VAL A 31 -6.04 13.04 -4.99
C VAL A 31 -7.02 12.18 -4.21
N LYS A 32 -6.87 10.87 -4.33
CA LYS A 32 -7.61 9.87 -3.56
C LYS A 32 -6.66 8.75 -3.18
N ILE A 33 -6.47 8.56 -1.88
CA ILE A 33 -5.65 7.49 -1.33
C ILE A 33 -6.59 6.45 -0.72
N THR A 34 -6.46 5.21 -1.18
CA THR A 34 -7.20 4.06 -0.65
C THR A 34 -6.21 3.04 -0.12
N GLY A 35 -6.51 2.40 1.00
CA GLY A 35 -5.65 1.36 1.51
C GLY A 35 -6.40 0.19 2.12
N GLU A 36 -5.63 -0.86 2.38
CA GLU A 36 -6.09 -2.04 3.08
C GLU A 36 -5.07 -2.47 4.13
N MET A 37 -5.57 -3.15 5.16
CA MET A 37 -4.77 -3.81 6.17
C MET A 37 -5.02 -5.31 6.08
N VAL A 38 -3.94 -6.08 5.94
CA VAL A 38 -3.96 -7.54 5.85
C VAL A 38 -3.18 -8.13 7.01
N LEU A 39 -3.73 -9.18 7.63
CA LEU A 39 -2.98 -10.02 8.56
C LEU A 39 -2.62 -11.35 7.90
N SER A 40 -1.37 -11.77 8.06
CA SER A 40 -0.82 -13.00 7.50
C SER A 40 -0.51 -14.01 8.60
N PHE A 41 -1.10 -15.20 8.47
CA PHE A 41 -0.96 -16.30 9.41
C PHE A 41 -0.11 -17.42 8.79
N PRO A 42 0.84 -18.02 9.52
CA PRO A 42 1.68 -19.09 9.00
C PRO A 42 0.87 -20.37 8.77
N ALA A 43 1.29 -21.23 7.83
CA ALA A 43 0.59 -22.48 7.49
C ALA A 43 0.28 -23.39 8.70
N GLY A 44 1.14 -23.40 9.72
CA GLY A 44 0.97 -24.19 10.95
C GLY A 44 -0.16 -23.72 11.87
N ILE A 45 -0.81 -22.59 11.56
CA ILE A 45 -1.87 -21.98 12.40
C ILE A 45 -3.04 -22.91 12.67
N THR A 46 -3.49 -23.66 11.65
CA THR A 46 -4.67 -24.52 11.76
C THR A 46 -4.45 -25.67 12.72
N ARG A 47 -3.23 -26.24 12.73
CA ARG A 47 -2.81 -27.26 13.70
C ARG A 47 -2.71 -26.68 15.11
N HIS A 48 -2.18 -25.47 15.26
CA HIS A 48 -2.12 -24.79 16.56
C HIS A 48 -3.52 -24.59 17.15
N PHE A 49 -4.47 -24.11 16.35
CA PHE A 49 -5.87 -23.95 16.74
C PHE A 49 -6.61 -25.26 17.00
N ALA A 50 -6.28 -26.34 16.29
CA ALA A 50 -6.84 -27.66 16.58
C ALA A 50 -6.41 -28.19 17.97
N ASN A 51 -5.20 -27.84 18.40
CA ASN A 51 -4.66 -28.24 19.70
C ASN A 51 -5.09 -27.30 20.85
N ASN A 52 -5.57 -26.10 20.53
CA ASN A 52 -6.04 -25.11 21.51
C ASN A 52 -7.42 -24.56 21.08
N PRO A 53 -8.53 -25.20 21.49
CA PRO A 53 -9.88 -24.84 21.05
C PRO A 53 -10.39 -23.50 21.63
N ALA A 54 -9.73 -22.94 22.64
CA ALA A 54 -10.06 -21.65 23.23
C ALA A 54 -8.82 -20.73 23.20
N PRO A 55 -8.37 -20.30 22.00
CA PRO A 55 -7.20 -19.45 21.88
C PRO A 55 -7.44 -18.08 22.51
N ALA A 56 -6.37 -17.41 22.93
CA ALA A 56 -6.44 -16.03 23.36
C ALA A 56 -7.03 -15.15 22.22
N VAL A 57 -7.85 -14.17 22.59
CA VAL A 57 -8.47 -13.26 21.61
C VAL A 57 -7.38 -12.40 20.98
N LEU A 58 -7.30 -12.42 19.65
CA LEU A 58 -6.42 -11.52 18.91
C LEU A 58 -7.03 -10.11 18.94
N THR A 59 -6.27 -9.16 19.48
CA THR A 59 -6.62 -7.74 19.45
C THR A 59 -5.51 -6.96 18.76
N PHE A 60 -5.87 -5.89 18.06
CA PHE A 60 -4.89 -4.96 17.51
C PHE A 60 -5.42 -3.54 17.57
N ARG A 61 -4.49 -2.58 17.60
CA ARG A 61 -4.80 -1.16 17.64
C ARG A 61 -4.17 -0.47 16.44
N VAL A 62 -4.98 0.29 15.72
CA VAL A 62 -4.52 1.17 14.65
C VAL A 62 -4.23 2.54 15.25
N THR A 63 -2.99 3.03 15.08
CA THR A 63 -2.55 4.37 15.47
C THR A 63 -2.68 5.35 14.30
N ASN A 64 -2.77 6.66 14.58
CA ASN A 64 -3.06 7.69 13.56
C ASN A 64 -4.40 7.45 12.84
N TYR A 65 -5.37 6.89 13.56
CA TYR A 65 -6.67 6.51 13.00
C TYR A 65 -7.49 7.72 12.51
N ASN A 66 -7.26 8.91 13.07
CA ASN A 66 -7.84 10.17 12.62
C ASN A 66 -7.49 10.55 11.18
N ARG A 67 -6.42 9.98 10.61
CA ARG A 67 -6.07 10.17 9.20
C ARG A 67 -6.87 9.27 8.27
N LEU A 68 -7.59 8.29 8.80
CA LEU A 68 -8.40 7.36 8.02
C LEU A 68 -9.83 7.86 7.91
N GLU A 69 -10.37 7.83 6.70
CA GLU A 69 -11.74 8.15 6.36
C GLU A 69 -12.40 6.92 5.73
N HIS A 70 -13.74 6.85 5.80
CA HIS A 70 -14.51 5.76 5.18
C HIS A 70 -14.00 4.34 5.51
N VAL A 71 -13.61 4.11 6.77
CA VAL A 71 -13.05 2.81 7.22
C VAL A 71 -14.14 1.73 7.21
N LEU A 72 -13.84 0.62 6.57
CA LEU A 72 -14.68 -0.56 6.44
C LEU A 72 -13.95 -1.76 7.08
N PRO A 73 -14.25 -2.09 8.35
CA PRO A 73 -13.73 -3.31 8.97
C PRO A 73 -14.42 -4.55 8.40
N ASN A 74 -13.71 -5.68 8.36
CA ASN A 74 -14.27 -6.95 7.93
C ASN A 74 -15.41 -7.37 8.89
N PRO A 75 -16.69 -7.36 8.47
CA PRO A 75 -17.83 -7.52 9.37
C PRO A 75 -17.97 -8.95 9.91
N GLN A 76 -17.30 -9.92 9.28
CA GLN A 76 -17.30 -11.31 9.74
C GLN A 76 -16.21 -11.56 10.78
N LEU A 77 -15.12 -10.81 10.72
CA LEU A 77 -13.92 -11.10 11.50
C LEU A 77 -13.64 -10.08 12.59
N LEU A 78 -14.14 -8.85 12.49
CA LEU A 78 -13.80 -7.78 13.41
C LEU A 78 -15.02 -7.28 14.17
N CYS A 79 -14.83 -7.08 15.47
CA CYS A 79 -15.67 -6.29 16.33
C CYS A 79 -14.90 -5.03 16.73
N CYS A 80 -15.59 -3.90 16.89
CA CYS A 80 -15.00 -2.68 17.41
C CYS A 80 -15.96 -2.02 18.40
N ASP A 81 -15.41 -1.42 19.45
CA ASP A 81 -16.17 -0.69 20.45
C ASP A 81 -16.36 0.75 19.96
N SER A 82 -17.60 1.20 19.89
CA SER A 82 -17.95 2.58 19.53
C SER A 82 -17.87 3.53 20.73
N THR A 83 -17.59 3.04 21.94
CA THR A 83 -17.74 3.81 23.18
C THR A 83 -16.49 4.55 23.66
N HIS A 84 -15.31 4.36 23.04
CA HIS A 84 -14.08 5.07 23.41
C HIS A 84 -13.67 6.16 22.39
N ALA A 85 -13.54 7.39 22.90
CA ALA A 85 -13.31 8.62 22.16
C ALA A 85 -11.82 9.03 22.10
N ASP A 86 -10.92 8.10 21.78
CA ASP A 86 -9.60 8.51 21.29
C ASP A 86 -9.68 8.64 19.77
N ALA A 87 -9.65 9.87 19.25
CA ALA A 87 -9.70 10.12 17.82
C ALA A 87 -8.47 9.55 17.09
N ASN A 88 -7.34 9.40 17.78
CA ASN A 88 -6.07 9.03 17.16
C ASN A 88 -5.80 7.52 17.17
N THR A 89 -6.50 6.74 18.00
CA THR A 89 -6.30 5.30 18.08
C THR A 89 -7.62 4.54 18.09
N LYS A 90 -7.66 3.38 17.42
CA LYS A 90 -8.84 2.51 17.38
C LYS A 90 -8.43 1.06 17.62
N GLU A 91 -9.06 0.45 18.62
CA GLU A 91 -8.88 -0.97 18.94
C GLU A 91 -9.91 -1.84 18.20
N PHE A 92 -9.45 -2.99 17.73
CA PHE A 92 -10.24 -4.02 17.07
C PHE A 92 -10.03 -5.36 17.76
N TRP A 93 -11.13 -6.09 17.93
CA TRP A 93 -11.15 -7.45 18.47
C TRP A 93 -11.52 -8.42 17.36
N VAL A 94 -10.75 -9.49 17.22
CA VAL A 94 -10.99 -10.49 16.19
C VAL A 94 -11.97 -11.55 16.71
N ASN A 95 -12.99 -11.86 15.92
CA ASN A 95 -13.89 -12.98 16.14
C ASN A 95 -13.14 -14.30 15.85
N MET A 96 -12.52 -14.85 16.89
CA MET A 96 -11.69 -16.06 16.80
C MET A 96 -12.43 -17.26 16.18
N PRO A 97 -13.70 -17.59 16.53
CA PRO A 97 -14.45 -18.65 15.86
C PRO A 97 -14.56 -18.48 14.33
N ASN A 98 -14.84 -17.27 13.86
CA ASN A 98 -14.95 -16.99 12.43
C ASN A 98 -13.57 -17.02 11.75
N LEU A 99 -12.54 -16.50 12.42
CA LEU A 99 -11.16 -16.58 11.93
C LEU A 99 -10.68 -18.03 11.77
N MET A 100 -10.91 -18.88 12.78
CA MET A 100 -10.52 -20.31 12.76
C MET A 100 -11.20 -21.04 11.61
N THR A 101 -12.52 -20.84 11.44
CA THR A 101 -13.29 -21.39 10.33
C THR A 101 -12.74 -20.93 8.98
N HIS A 102 -12.45 -19.63 8.84
CA HIS A 102 -11.91 -19.04 7.63
C HIS A 102 -10.54 -19.63 7.27
N LEU A 103 -9.60 -19.65 8.21
CA LEU A 103 -8.25 -20.18 8.00
C LEU A 103 -8.26 -21.67 7.67
N LYS A 104 -9.13 -22.45 8.33
CA LYS A 104 -9.31 -23.87 7.99
C LYS A 104 -9.74 -24.02 6.52
N LYS A 105 -10.77 -23.28 6.09
CA LYS A 105 -11.25 -23.32 4.70
C LYS A 105 -10.17 -22.92 3.69
N VAL A 106 -9.42 -21.85 3.96
CA VAL A 106 -8.33 -21.40 3.06
C VAL A 106 -7.19 -22.43 3.03
N SER A 107 -6.88 -23.08 4.16
CA SER A 107 -5.86 -24.13 4.21
C SER A 107 -6.23 -25.37 3.40
N GLU A 108 -7.51 -25.75 3.40
CA GLU A 108 -8.02 -26.87 2.60
C GLU A 108 -7.98 -26.55 1.10
N GLN A 109 -8.23 -25.29 0.73
CA GLN A 109 -8.15 -24.82 -0.67
C GLN A 109 -6.72 -24.64 -1.16
N LYS A 110 -5.81 -24.23 -0.27
CA LYS A 110 -4.41 -23.90 -0.58
C LYS A 110 -3.44 -24.58 0.41
N PRO A 111 -3.33 -25.91 0.38
CA PRO A 111 -2.55 -26.66 1.38
C PRO A 111 -1.03 -26.43 1.27
N GLN A 112 -0.54 -25.96 0.12
CA GLN A 112 0.89 -25.70 -0.13
C GLN A 112 1.30 -24.25 0.20
N ALA A 113 0.36 -23.40 0.64
CA ALA A 113 0.68 -22.01 0.98
C ALA A 113 1.46 -21.95 2.31
N THR A 114 2.54 -21.18 2.35
CA THR A 114 3.31 -20.90 3.57
C THR A 114 2.62 -19.91 4.49
N TYR A 115 1.76 -19.04 3.94
CA TYR A 115 0.98 -18.05 4.67
C TYR A 115 -0.44 -17.94 4.14
N TYR A 116 -1.37 -17.62 5.04
CA TYR A 116 -2.76 -17.30 4.75
C TYR A 116 -3.01 -15.82 5.06
N ASN A 117 -3.28 -15.04 4.02
CA ASN A 117 -3.58 -13.62 4.11
C ASN A 117 -5.07 -13.42 4.36
N VAL A 118 -5.40 -12.53 5.29
CA VAL A 118 -6.77 -12.22 5.70
C VAL A 118 -6.97 -10.72 5.71
N ASP A 119 -7.89 -10.24 4.87
CA ASP A 119 -8.23 -8.82 4.78
C ASP A 119 -8.99 -8.39 6.05
N MET A 120 -8.42 -7.42 6.77
CA MET A 120 -8.96 -6.92 8.04
C MET A 120 -9.69 -5.59 7.84
N LEU A 121 -9.05 -4.60 7.22
CA LEU A 121 -9.61 -3.27 7.03
C LEU A 121 -9.48 -2.84 5.58
N LYS A 122 -10.46 -2.09 5.09
CA LYS A 122 -10.34 -1.21 3.93
C LYS A 122 -10.60 0.22 4.37
N TYR A 123 -9.87 1.19 3.83
CA TYR A 123 -9.98 2.58 4.26
C TYR A 123 -9.63 3.53 3.13
N GLN A 124 -10.02 4.80 3.30
CA GLN A 124 -9.47 5.93 2.57
C GLN A 124 -8.58 6.71 3.52
N VAL A 125 -7.55 7.38 3.01
CA VAL A 125 -6.74 8.30 3.80
C VAL A 125 -7.19 9.72 3.50
N SER A 126 -7.30 10.55 4.53
CA SER A 126 -7.58 11.98 4.39
C SER A 126 -6.48 12.65 3.57
N THR A 127 -6.85 13.53 2.64
CA THR A 127 -5.90 14.14 1.70
C THR A 127 -6.04 15.65 1.63
N GLN A 128 -4.94 16.31 1.25
CA GLN A 128 -4.81 17.77 1.14
C GLN A 128 -4.26 18.15 -0.25
N GLY A 129 -4.96 17.71 -1.29
CA GLY A 129 -4.62 18.03 -2.69
C GLY A 129 -3.19 17.62 -3.03
N ILE A 130 -2.45 18.53 -3.67
CA ILE A 130 -1.07 18.29 -4.13
C ILE A 130 -0.08 17.98 -3.01
N GLN A 131 -0.36 18.34 -1.76
CA GLN A 131 0.54 18.02 -0.64
C GLN A 131 0.52 16.53 -0.28
N SER A 132 -0.56 15.82 -0.64
CA SER A 132 -0.69 14.39 -0.39
C SER A 132 -0.22 13.52 -1.57
N THR A 133 0.34 14.12 -2.63
CA THR A 133 0.88 13.36 -3.77
C THR A 133 2.38 13.17 -3.61
N PRO A 134 2.91 11.92 -3.67
CA PRO A 134 4.35 11.66 -3.51
C PRO A 134 5.18 12.07 -4.74
N LEU A 135 4.54 12.23 -5.89
CA LEU A 135 5.14 12.75 -7.12
C LEU A 135 4.21 13.82 -7.70
N ASN A 136 4.64 15.07 -7.63
CA ASN A 136 3.89 16.20 -8.20
C ASN A 136 4.23 16.32 -9.67
N LEU A 137 3.22 16.49 -10.51
CA LEU A 137 3.36 16.55 -11.96
C LEU A 137 2.82 17.87 -12.51
N ALA A 138 3.52 18.42 -13.49
CA ALA A 138 3.02 19.48 -14.35
C ALA A 138 3.31 19.12 -15.80
N VAL A 139 2.28 19.16 -16.64
CA VAL A 139 2.38 18.80 -18.06
C VAL A 139 2.06 20.01 -18.91
N ASN A 140 2.90 20.27 -19.91
CA ASN A 140 2.70 21.31 -20.88
C ASN A 140 2.77 20.75 -22.30
N TRP A 141 1.85 21.22 -23.14
CA TRP A 141 1.71 20.84 -24.54
C TRP A 141 1.81 22.08 -25.41
N ARG A 142 2.58 21.99 -26.49
CA ARG A 142 2.56 22.97 -27.58
C ARG A 142 2.30 22.21 -28.87
N CYS A 143 1.09 22.38 -29.40
CA CYS A 143 0.64 21.71 -30.61
C CYS A 143 0.60 22.72 -31.75
N GLU A 144 1.48 22.51 -32.73
CA GLU A 144 1.48 23.20 -34.01
C GLU A 144 0.86 22.28 -35.07
N PRO A 145 0.42 22.79 -36.23
CA PRO A 145 -0.21 21.97 -37.27
C PRO A 145 0.60 20.77 -37.76
N THR A 146 1.93 20.80 -37.61
CA THR A 146 2.85 19.76 -38.10
C THR A 146 3.81 19.22 -37.04
N SER A 147 3.73 19.69 -35.79
CA SER A 147 4.61 19.26 -34.71
C SER A 147 3.96 19.41 -33.33
N THR A 148 4.24 18.47 -32.44
CA THR A 148 3.79 18.51 -31.05
C THR A 148 5.00 18.44 -30.12
N ASP A 149 5.15 19.42 -29.23
CA ASP A 149 6.10 19.38 -28.14
C ASP A 149 5.39 19.03 -26.82
N LEU A 150 5.93 18.03 -26.12
CA LEU A 150 5.49 17.61 -24.81
C LEU A 150 6.58 17.87 -23.78
N ARG A 151 6.22 18.51 -22.66
CA ARG A 151 7.08 18.66 -21.49
C ARG A 151 6.36 18.17 -20.24
N ILE A 152 7.03 17.31 -19.48
CA ILE A 152 6.57 16.80 -18.19
C ILE A 152 7.59 17.22 -17.14
N ASP A 153 7.20 18.15 -16.27
CA ASP A 153 7.96 18.49 -15.08
C ASP A 153 7.45 17.63 -13.91
N TYR A 154 8.37 17.06 -13.13
CA TYR A 154 8.04 16.27 -11.96
C TYR A 154 8.86 16.72 -10.74
N LYS A 155 8.26 16.60 -9.56
CA LYS A 155 8.91 16.91 -8.27
C LYS A 155 8.54 15.84 -7.25
N TYR A 156 9.56 15.16 -6.73
CA TYR A 156 9.39 14.25 -5.59
C TYR A 156 8.99 15.05 -4.35
N ASN A 157 7.95 14.59 -3.66
CA ASN A 157 7.39 15.25 -2.49
C ASN A 157 7.59 14.36 -1.25
N ILE A 158 8.60 14.70 -0.45
CA ILE A 158 8.91 13.99 0.80
C ILE A 158 7.82 14.14 1.87
N GLU A 159 7.06 15.24 1.84
CA GLU A 159 6.07 15.57 2.87
C GLU A 159 4.80 14.74 2.74
N ALA A 160 4.58 14.11 1.57
CA ALA A 160 3.46 13.20 1.33
C ALA A 160 3.64 11.82 2.00
N MET A 161 4.82 11.52 2.55
CA MET A 161 5.15 10.21 3.14
C MET A 161 5.54 10.35 4.61
N THR A 162 5.06 9.44 5.46
CA THR A 162 5.43 9.38 6.89
C THR A 162 6.93 9.16 7.08
N THR A 163 7.52 8.30 6.25
CA THR A 163 8.97 8.11 6.16
C THR A 163 9.32 8.15 4.67
N PRO A 164 10.13 9.12 4.23
CA PRO A 164 10.49 9.25 2.82
C PRO A 164 11.16 7.98 2.29
N VAL A 165 10.62 7.45 1.20
CA VAL A 165 11.17 6.29 0.50
C VAL A 165 11.25 6.56 -1.01
N ALA A 166 12.20 5.91 -1.68
CA ALA A 166 12.36 6.05 -3.12
C ALA A 166 11.14 5.51 -3.88
N LEU A 167 10.71 6.24 -4.92
CA LEU A 167 9.69 5.77 -5.85
C LEU A 167 10.37 4.86 -6.89
N ASN A 168 10.06 3.57 -6.83
CA ASN A 168 10.63 2.60 -7.76
C ASN A 168 9.73 2.42 -8.98
N ASN A 169 10.35 2.04 -10.10
CA ASN A 169 9.65 1.66 -11.34
C ASN A 169 8.67 2.75 -11.85
N VAL A 170 9.05 4.02 -11.72
CA VAL A 170 8.23 5.13 -12.21
C VAL A 170 8.25 5.16 -13.74
N GLN A 171 7.06 5.13 -14.33
CA GLN A 171 6.85 5.15 -15.77
C GLN A 171 5.91 6.30 -16.13
N PHE A 172 6.27 7.05 -17.17
CA PHE A 172 5.39 8.03 -17.79
C PHE A 172 4.86 7.44 -19.08
N LEU A 173 3.53 7.33 -19.16
CA LEU A 173 2.81 6.88 -20.32
C LEU A 173 1.96 8.01 -20.84
N VAL A 174 2.23 8.48 -22.06
CA VAL A 174 1.46 9.57 -22.68
C VAL A 174 1.01 9.16 -24.08
N PRO A 175 -0.30 9.05 -24.33
CA PRO A 175 -0.81 8.87 -25.68
C PRO A 175 -0.64 10.18 -26.47
N ILE A 176 -0.11 10.09 -27.69
CA ILE A 176 0.05 11.22 -28.61
C ILE A 176 -0.77 10.93 -29.87
N ASP A 177 -1.73 11.81 -30.17
CA ASP A 177 -2.56 11.73 -31.36
C ASP A 177 -1.94 12.46 -32.56
N GLY A 178 -2.65 12.46 -33.69
CA GLY A 178 -2.27 13.23 -34.88
C GLY A 178 -1.38 12.51 -35.90
N GLY A 179 -1.26 11.18 -35.81
CA GLY A 179 -0.54 10.38 -36.81
C GLY A 179 0.97 10.63 -36.79
N VAL A 180 1.60 10.39 -35.65
CA VAL A 180 3.03 10.64 -35.45
C VAL A 180 3.87 9.82 -36.44
N THR A 181 4.56 10.51 -37.34
CA THR A 181 5.42 9.87 -38.36
C THR A 181 6.89 9.79 -37.94
N LYS A 182 7.33 10.66 -37.02
CA LYS A 182 8.72 10.75 -36.59
C LYS A 182 8.87 11.43 -35.23
N LEU A 183 9.71 10.84 -34.38
CA LEU A 183 10.15 11.42 -33.11
C LEU A 183 11.47 12.17 -33.34
N GLN A 184 11.52 13.47 -33.02
CA GLN A 184 12.69 14.32 -33.34
C GLN A 184 13.69 14.44 -32.18
N ALA A 185 13.21 14.73 -30.97
CA ALA A 185 14.04 14.93 -29.79
C ALA A 185 13.34 14.35 -28.57
N VAL A 186 14.09 13.60 -27.76
CA VAL A 186 13.59 12.98 -26.53
C VAL A 186 14.68 13.07 -25.49
N LEU A 187 14.36 13.71 -24.36
CA LEU A 187 15.23 13.72 -23.21
C LEU A 187 14.41 13.50 -21.93
N PRO A 188 14.77 12.53 -21.08
CA PRO A 188 15.77 11.47 -21.32
C PRO A 188 15.29 10.45 -22.38
N PRO A 189 16.11 9.44 -22.75
CA PRO A 189 15.69 8.40 -23.69
C PRO A 189 14.35 7.77 -23.30
N ALA A 190 13.48 7.59 -24.29
CA ALA A 190 12.16 7.00 -24.13
C ALA A 190 11.90 6.05 -25.28
N ILE A 191 10.95 5.14 -25.08
CA ILE A 191 10.55 4.14 -26.07
C ILE A 191 9.21 4.58 -26.66
N TRP A 192 9.14 4.59 -27.98
CA TRP A 192 7.89 4.76 -28.70
C TRP A 192 7.25 3.39 -28.93
N TYR A 193 6.03 3.21 -28.44
CA TYR A 193 5.22 2.02 -28.71
C TYR A 193 4.14 2.36 -29.74
N GLU A 194 4.20 1.68 -30.88
CA GLU A 194 3.14 1.76 -31.87
C GLU A 194 1.84 1.11 -31.34
N PRO A 195 0.67 1.71 -31.62
CA PRO A 195 0.48 2.77 -32.61
C PRO A 195 0.78 4.21 -32.12
N GLU A 196 0.64 4.56 -30.83
CA GLU A 196 0.58 6.00 -30.43
C GLU A 196 1.02 6.29 -28.98
N VAL A 197 1.83 5.43 -28.36
CA VAL A 197 2.11 5.53 -26.91
C VAL A 197 3.59 5.85 -26.63
N PHE A 198 3.83 7.00 -26.01
CA PHE A 198 5.14 7.39 -25.51
C PHE A 198 5.37 6.79 -24.11
N LEU A 199 6.46 6.03 -23.92
CA LEU A 199 6.81 5.43 -22.64
C LEU A 199 8.24 5.82 -22.23
N ALA A 200 8.35 6.61 -21.16
CA ALA A 200 9.63 6.95 -20.54
C ALA A 200 9.71 6.30 -19.15
N SER A 201 10.69 5.41 -18.96
CA SER A 201 10.96 4.77 -17.66
C SER A 201 12.12 5.48 -16.98
N PHE A 202 11.91 5.89 -15.73
CA PHE A 202 12.94 6.59 -14.95
C PHE A 202 13.33 5.77 -13.73
N LEU A 203 14.64 5.61 -13.52
CA LEU A 203 15.19 5.15 -12.25
C LEU A 203 15.36 6.37 -11.34
N PHE A 204 14.46 6.56 -10.38
CA PHE A 204 14.67 7.52 -9.30
C PHE A 204 15.70 6.96 -8.31
N HIS A 205 16.98 7.10 -8.62
CA HIS A 205 18.06 6.87 -7.65
C HIS A 205 18.41 8.19 -6.95
N GLN A 206 17.54 8.67 -6.06
CA GLN A 206 17.98 9.57 -4.99
C GLN A 206 17.27 9.28 -3.67
N CYS A 207 18.11 9.26 -2.62
CA CYS A 207 17.84 9.19 -1.19
C CYS A 207 17.78 7.78 -0.55
N THR A 208 18.96 7.47 0.00
CA THR A 208 19.42 6.50 1.02
C THR A 208 18.39 5.71 1.82
N PHE A 209 18.69 4.41 1.90
CA PHE A 209 18.24 3.41 2.87
C PHE A 209 17.89 3.97 4.25
N LEU A 210 16.67 3.69 4.74
CA LEU A 210 16.49 3.33 6.15
C LEU A 210 15.22 2.49 6.36
N VAL A 211 15.39 1.51 7.23
CA VAL A 211 14.51 0.45 7.69
C VAL A 211 13.23 1.01 8.34
N ILE A 212 12.07 0.43 8.02
CA ILE A 212 10.86 0.61 8.83
C ILE A 212 11.05 -0.16 10.13
N GLU A 213 11.16 0.57 11.24
CA GLU A 213 11.19 0.03 12.59
C GLU A 213 9.75 -0.30 13.01
N VAL A 214 9.39 -1.58 12.94
CA VAL A 214 8.15 -2.09 13.54
C VAL A 214 8.40 -2.24 15.05
N GLU A 215 7.54 -1.59 15.83
CA GLU A 215 7.60 -1.54 17.29
C GLU A 215 7.78 -2.93 17.93
N GLN A 216 8.67 -2.96 18.91
CA GLN A 216 9.56 -4.07 19.24
C GLN A 216 8.95 -5.14 20.19
N SER A 217 7.68 -5.52 19.99
CA SER A 217 7.04 -6.58 20.81
C SER A 217 6.87 -7.92 20.09
N LEU A 218 6.96 -7.96 18.76
CA LEU A 218 6.88 -9.21 17.96
C LEU A 218 8.20 -9.60 17.26
N TRP A 219 9.17 -8.67 17.14
CA TRP A 219 10.43 -8.90 16.43
C TRP A 219 11.39 -9.88 17.15
N LYS A 220 11.30 -10.00 18.48
CA LYS A 220 12.19 -10.88 19.25
C LYS A 220 11.97 -12.38 19.00
N ALA A 221 10.82 -12.78 18.44
CA ALA A 221 10.54 -14.17 18.11
C ALA A 221 11.08 -14.60 16.73
N TRP A 222 11.36 -13.66 15.82
CA TRP A 222 11.76 -13.99 14.45
C TRP A 222 13.27 -14.28 14.31
N ASN A 223 14.12 -13.60 15.10
CA ASN A 223 15.57 -13.79 15.05
C ASN A 223 16.09 -15.05 15.78
N SER A 224 15.25 -15.81 16.50
CA SER A 224 15.69 -17.03 17.19
C SER A 224 15.47 -18.33 16.41
N LEU A 225 14.84 -18.29 15.23
CA LEU A 225 14.54 -19.47 14.41
C LEU A 225 15.45 -19.60 13.17
N GLY A 226 16.42 -18.69 13.00
CA GLY A 226 17.31 -18.62 11.84
C GLY A 226 18.75 -19.13 12.05
N LYS A 227 18.99 -20.01 13.02
CA LYS A 227 20.24 -20.79 13.14
C LYS A 227 19.95 -22.20 13.65
N LEU A 228 19.59 -23.08 12.72
CA LEU A 228 20.04 -24.48 12.56
C LEU A 228 19.37 -25.07 11.33
#